data_AF-A0A961MC93-F1
#
_entry.id   AF-A0A961MC93-F1
#
_cell.length_a   1.000
_cell.length_b   1.000
_cell.length_c   1.000
_cell.angle_alpha   90.00
_cell.angle_beta   90.00
_cell.angle_gamma   90.00
#
_symmetry.space_group_name_H-M   'P 1'
#
loop_
_entity.id
_entity.type
_entity.pdbx_description
1 polymer ?
#
loop_
_entity_poly.entity_id
_entity_poly.type
_entity_poly.pdbx_seq_one_letter_code
_entity_poly.pdbx_strand_id
1 'polypeptide(L)'
;MRWTRRETLGILGGLSLAAPLRAQTARPLDLRVVLSGHSLSDGVRDPLEAMVRAAGGPRATVELSTIPGSTLEWRWQHAPGLDLRARVGDFDVVVLTERVALSNTVPWHASADYALRFARLAWDQGARGQGAEVLLYASWVSLETGPAYAGQGADPDAGLPWRARLDREATAWEEIRAHLDANRPPGVPPVRMVPAIAVMAALFDAIAAGQAPVGDIRALFVDDIHPNALGAWLVALVHFAVIYRRNPAGLTRPEGRNPAVARWYEDLVWRVVRADPAAGLQP
;
A
#
# COMPACT_ATOMS: atom_id res chain seq x y z
N MET A 1 71.89 8.05 -27.09
CA MET A 1 70.95 7.44 -26.13
C MET A 1 69.76 8.38 -25.92
N ARG A 2 68.65 8.13 -26.63
CA ARG A 2 67.33 8.72 -26.33
C ARG A 2 66.29 7.65 -26.67
N TRP A 3 65.68 7.06 -25.66
CA TRP A 3 64.60 6.10 -25.80
C TRP A 3 63.27 6.82 -25.59
N THR A 4 62.46 6.91 -26.63
CA THR A 4 61.05 7.35 -26.56
C THR A 4 60.18 6.15 -26.22
N ARG A 5 59.54 6.15 -25.05
CA ARG A 5 58.45 5.20 -24.73
C ARG A 5 57.14 5.78 -25.27
N ARG A 6 56.46 5.03 -26.14
CA ARG A 6 55.05 5.23 -26.51
C ARG A 6 54.21 4.46 -25.50
N GLU A 7 53.33 5.17 -24.79
CA GLU A 7 52.29 4.58 -23.97
C GLU A 7 51.17 4.06 -24.87
N THR A 8 50.73 2.82 -24.64
CA THR A 8 49.57 2.22 -25.31
C THR A 8 48.48 2.10 -24.25
N LEU A 9 47.43 2.92 -24.35
CA LEU A 9 46.22 2.76 -23.55
C LEU A 9 45.47 1.50 -24.03
N GLY A 10 45.44 0.46 -23.20
CA GLY A 10 44.55 -0.68 -23.36
C GLY A 10 43.19 -0.35 -22.76
N ILE A 11 42.15 -0.24 -23.60
CA ILE A 11 40.76 -0.15 -23.14
C ILE A 11 40.29 -1.58 -22.83
N LEU A 12 40.18 -1.90 -21.54
CA LEU A 12 39.48 -3.11 -21.08
C LEU A 12 37.98 -2.84 -21.15
N GLY A 13 37.33 -3.36 -22.20
CA GLY A 13 35.88 -3.43 -22.29
C GLY A 13 35.33 -4.47 -21.31
N GLY A 14 34.78 -4.00 -20.18
CA GLY A 14 34.04 -4.85 -19.26
C GLY A 14 32.69 -5.24 -19.84
N LEU A 15 32.51 -6.51 -20.19
CA LEU A 15 31.21 -7.10 -20.43
C LEU A 15 30.48 -7.22 -19.08
N SER A 16 29.55 -6.30 -18.81
CA SER A 16 28.56 -6.48 -17.74
C SER A 16 27.60 -7.60 -18.15
N LEU A 17 27.76 -8.78 -17.54
CA LEU A 17 26.78 -9.84 -17.59
C LEU A 17 25.54 -9.37 -16.80
N ALA A 18 24.49 -8.98 -17.51
CA ALA A 18 23.18 -8.73 -16.91
C ALA A 18 22.68 -10.04 -16.29
N ALA A 19 22.45 -10.03 -14.98
CA ALA A 19 21.77 -11.13 -14.31
C ALA A 19 20.37 -11.31 -14.90
N PRO A 20 19.86 -12.55 -15.06
CA PRO A 20 18.52 -12.76 -15.58
C PRO A 20 17.49 -12.14 -14.62
N LEU A 21 16.64 -11.24 -15.14
CA LEU A 21 15.45 -10.73 -14.44
C LEU A 21 14.65 -11.93 -13.92
N ARG A 22 14.36 -12.00 -12.62
CA ARG A 22 13.44 -13.01 -12.12
C ARG A 22 12.04 -12.57 -12.53
N ALA A 23 11.38 -13.37 -13.36
CA ALA A 23 9.99 -13.11 -13.68
C ALA A 23 9.16 -13.03 -12.39
N GLN A 24 8.39 -11.96 -12.24
CA GLN A 24 7.43 -11.80 -11.15
C GLN A 24 6.47 -12.99 -11.14
N THR A 25 6.57 -13.84 -10.12
CA THR A 25 5.68 -14.99 -9.98
C THR A 25 4.33 -14.53 -9.44
N ALA A 26 3.31 -14.58 -10.29
CA ALA A 26 1.93 -14.36 -9.89
C ALA A 26 1.55 -15.31 -8.74
N ARG A 27 0.83 -14.80 -7.74
CA ARG A 27 0.38 -15.59 -6.59
C ARG A 27 -0.99 -16.26 -6.86
N PRO A 28 -1.35 -17.33 -6.13
CA PRO A 28 -2.68 -17.95 -6.21
C PRO A 28 -3.79 -16.95 -5.90
N LEU A 29 -4.97 -17.13 -6.49
CA LEU A 29 -6.13 -16.24 -6.30
C LEU A 29 -7.03 -16.66 -5.13
N ASP A 30 -6.78 -17.83 -4.54
CA ASP A 30 -7.51 -18.41 -3.41
C ASP A 30 -6.89 -18.07 -2.04
N LEU A 31 -5.96 -17.11 -1.99
CA LEU A 31 -5.40 -16.59 -0.75
C LEU A 31 -6.52 -16.03 0.14
N ARG A 32 -6.53 -16.43 1.41
CA ARG A 32 -7.42 -15.87 2.44
C ARG A 32 -6.79 -14.59 2.97
N VAL A 33 -7.42 -13.46 2.70
CA VAL A 33 -6.91 -12.12 3.01
C VAL A 33 -7.76 -11.49 4.08
N VAL A 34 -7.12 -10.86 5.07
CA VAL A 34 -7.80 -9.97 6.03
C VAL A 34 -7.26 -8.55 5.89
N LEU A 35 -8.17 -7.59 5.72
CA LEU A 35 -7.86 -6.16 5.81
C LEU A 35 -8.12 -5.71 7.25
N SER A 36 -7.05 -5.45 7.98
CA SER A 36 -7.08 -5.14 9.41
C SER A 36 -6.76 -3.66 9.63
N GLY A 37 -7.80 -2.87 9.94
CA GLY A 37 -7.72 -1.42 9.87
C GLY A 37 -8.94 -0.70 10.42
N HIS A 38 -9.37 0.34 9.72
CA HIS A 38 -10.50 1.19 10.07
C HIS A 38 -11.29 1.55 8.80
N SER A 39 -12.11 2.60 8.84
CA SER A 39 -13.02 3.01 7.75
C SER A 39 -12.36 3.18 6.37
N LEU A 40 -11.05 3.48 6.30
CA LEU A 40 -10.33 3.59 5.02
C LEU A 40 -9.95 2.23 4.39
N SER A 41 -10.23 1.13 5.09
CA SER A 41 -10.13 -0.25 4.60
C SER A 41 -11.49 -0.81 4.19
N ASP A 42 -12.58 -0.35 4.80
CA ASP A 42 -13.92 -0.94 4.64
C ASP A 42 -14.38 -0.92 3.18
N GLY A 43 -14.23 0.22 2.49
CA GLY A 43 -14.63 0.38 1.09
C GLY A 43 -13.79 -0.44 0.09
N VAL A 44 -12.61 -0.94 0.49
CA VAL A 44 -11.68 -1.66 -0.40
C VAL A 44 -12.11 -3.11 -0.62
N ARG A 45 -12.78 -3.71 0.38
CA ARG A 45 -13.07 -5.15 0.40
C ARG A 45 -13.88 -5.60 -0.81
N ASP A 46 -14.99 -4.93 -1.12
CA ASP A 46 -15.90 -5.39 -2.18
C ASP A 46 -15.30 -5.26 -3.58
N PRO A 47 -14.66 -4.13 -3.96
CA PRO A 47 -13.97 -4.05 -5.24
C PRO A 47 -12.80 -5.04 -5.37
N LEU A 48 -12.06 -5.29 -4.28
CA LEU A 48 -10.97 -6.28 -4.28
C LEU A 48 -11.50 -7.70 -4.50
N GLU A 49 -12.55 -8.09 -3.77
CA GLU A 49 -13.24 -9.38 -3.94
C GLU A 49 -13.80 -9.53 -5.37
N ALA A 50 -14.34 -8.46 -5.95
CA ALA A 50 -14.78 -8.46 -7.35
C ALA A 50 -13.62 -8.70 -8.34
N MET A 51 -12.43 -8.13 -8.09
CA MET A 51 -11.24 -8.36 -8.92
C MET A 51 -10.73 -9.80 -8.81
N VAL A 52 -10.71 -10.38 -7.61
CA VAL A 52 -10.35 -11.80 -7.41
C VAL A 52 -11.26 -12.69 -8.24
N ARG A 53 -12.56 -12.47 -8.18
CA ARG A 53 -13.55 -13.22 -8.97
C ARG A 53 -13.38 -13.01 -10.47
N ALA A 54 -13.17 -11.77 -10.92
CA ALA A 54 -12.97 -11.45 -12.33
C ALA A 54 -11.69 -12.11 -12.89
N ALA A 55 -10.66 -12.29 -12.04
CA ALA A 55 -9.44 -13.00 -12.38
C ALA A 55 -9.57 -14.54 -12.36
N GLY A 56 -10.76 -15.07 -12.03
CA GLY A 56 -11.03 -16.51 -11.95
C GLY A 56 -10.81 -17.13 -10.57
N GLY A 57 -10.65 -16.31 -9.53
CA GLY A 57 -10.54 -16.75 -8.14
C GLY A 57 -11.89 -17.12 -7.50
N PRO A 58 -11.85 -17.76 -6.32
CA PRO A 58 -13.05 -18.11 -5.57
C PRO A 58 -13.71 -16.88 -4.93
N ARG A 59 -14.89 -17.11 -4.31
CA ARG A 59 -15.62 -16.09 -3.55
C ARG A 59 -15.25 -16.14 -2.07
N ALA A 60 -15.53 -15.04 -1.38
CA ALA A 60 -15.38 -14.86 0.07
C ALA A 60 -13.94 -15.14 0.54
N THR A 61 -12.97 -14.53 -0.15
CA THR A 61 -11.54 -14.64 0.20
C THR A 61 -11.03 -13.44 0.97
N VAL A 62 -11.75 -12.32 0.95
CA VAL A 62 -11.37 -11.09 1.64
C VAL A 62 -12.33 -10.79 2.80
N GLU A 63 -11.80 -10.77 4.02
CA GLU A 63 -12.51 -10.40 5.25
C GLU A 63 -12.00 -9.05 5.81
N LEU A 64 -12.83 -8.41 6.64
CA LEU A 64 -12.50 -7.17 7.36
C LEU A 64 -12.30 -7.45 8.84
N SER A 65 -11.24 -6.89 9.41
CA SER A 65 -10.98 -6.83 10.86
C SER A 65 -10.85 -5.35 11.25
N THR A 66 -11.96 -4.61 11.24
CA THR A 66 -11.94 -3.15 11.34
C THR A 66 -12.73 -2.60 12.53
N ILE A 67 -12.23 -1.49 13.07
CA ILE A 67 -12.96 -0.63 14.02
C ILE A 67 -12.87 0.81 13.47
N PRO A 68 -13.98 1.56 13.30
CA PRO A 68 -13.95 2.92 12.77
C PRO A 68 -12.99 3.84 13.55
N GLY A 69 -12.16 4.60 12.83
CA GLY A 69 -11.20 5.55 13.40
C GLY A 69 -10.14 4.96 14.34
N SER A 70 -9.99 3.63 14.38
CA SER A 70 -9.13 2.98 15.37
C SER A 70 -7.66 2.97 14.99
N THR A 71 -6.80 3.05 16.01
CA THR A 71 -5.37 2.78 15.88
C THR A 71 -5.09 1.28 15.92
N LEU A 72 -3.89 0.87 15.54
CA LEU A 72 -3.40 -0.50 15.79
C LEU A 72 -3.48 -0.85 17.28
N GLU A 73 -3.05 0.07 18.15
CA GLU A 73 -3.17 -0.09 19.61
C GLU A 73 -4.62 -0.38 20.04
N TRP A 74 -5.56 0.43 19.57
CA TRP A 74 -6.96 0.29 19.95
C TRP A 74 -7.51 -1.08 19.54
N ARG A 75 -7.21 -1.54 18.31
CA ARG A 75 -7.64 -2.85 17.81
C ARG A 75 -6.96 -4.01 18.51
N TRP A 76 -5.77 -3.81 19.07
CA TRP A 76 -5.12 -4.82 19.90
C TRP A 76 -5.83 -4.98 21.25
N GLN A 77 -6.33 -3.89 21.81
CA GLN A 77 -6.98 -3.84 23.12
C GLN A 77 -8.48 -4.14 23.06
N HIS A 78 -9.12 -3.85 21.92
CA HIS A 78 -10.56 -3.98 21.70
C HIS A 78 -10.81 -4.84 20.47
N ALA A 79 -11.54 -5.94 20.66
CA ALA A 79 -11.85 -6.88 19.60
C ALA A 79 -12.79 -6.25 18.55
N PRO A 80 -12.43 -6.21 17.26
CA PRO A 80 -13.37 -5.99 16.17
C PRO A 80 -14.38 -7.13 16.06
N GLY A 81 -15.42 -6.97 15.23
CA GLY A 81 -16.38 -8.05 14.95
C GLY A 81 -15.70 -9.33 14.44
N LEU A 82 -14.65 -9.18 13.64
CA LEU A 82 -13.66 -10.22 13.39
C LEU A 82 -12.38 -9.87 14.13
N ASP A 83 -12.11 -10.56 15.25
CA ASP A 83 -10.88 -10.36 16.00
C ASP A 83 -9.70 -11.10 15.35
N LEU A 84 -8.83 -10.35 14.69
CA LEU A 84 -7.61 -10.88 14.10
C LEU A 84 -6.76 -11.64 15.13
N ARG A 85 -6.75 -11.24 16.41
CA ARG A 85 -5.96 -11.94 17.45
C ARG A 85 -6.42 -13.37 17.67
N ALA A 86 -7.72 -13.61 17.53
CA ALA A 86 -8.31 -14.94 17.69
C ALA A 86 -8.32 -15.74 16.37
N ARG A 87 -8.35 -15.06 15.22
CA ARG A 87 -8.58 -15.69 13.90
C ARG A 87 -7.40 -15.62 12.94
N VAL A 88 -6.22 -15.16 13.36
CA VAL A 88 -5.07 -14.97 12.44
C VAL A 88 -4.72 -16.22 11.61
N GLY A 89 -4.90 -17.42 12.17
CA GLY A 89 -4.64 -18.69 11.47
C GLY A 89 -5.55 -18.95 10.26
N ASP A 90 -6.65 -18.21 10.14
CA ASP A 90 -7.57 -18.28 9.02
C ASP A 90 -7.06 -17.55 7.77
N PHE A 91 -5.95 -16.80 7.86
CA PHE A 91 -5.50 -15.93 6.78
C PHE A 91 -4.10 -16.28 6.29
N ASP A 92 -3.91 -16.20 4.98
CA ASP A 92 -2.62 -16.36 4.30
C ASP A 92 -1.93 -15.00 4.10
N VAL A 93 -2.71 -13.92 4.11
CA VAL A 93 -2.23 -12.53 4.01
C VAL A 93 -2.97 -11.65 5.02
N VAL A 94 -2.20 -10.92 5.82
CA VAL A 94 -2.69 -9.90 6.75
C VAL A 94 -2.25 -8.53 6.25
N VAL A 95 -3.22 -7.69 5.87
CA VAL A 95 -2.98 -6.29 5.49
C VAL A 95 -3.24 -5.42 6.71
N LEU A 96 -2.20 -4.77 7.24
CA LEU A 96 -2.28 -3.90 8.42
C LEU A 96 -2.25 -2.43 7.99
N THR A 97 -3.08 -1.59 8.60
CA THR A 97 -2.95 -0.12 8.51
C THR A 97 -3.11 0.54 9.87
N GLU A 98 -2.41 1.65 10.07
CA GLU A 98 -2.53 2.53 11.23
C GLU A 98 -3.49 3.69 10.95
N ARG A 99 -4.06 4.29 12.00
CA ARG A 99 -4.87 5.50 11.91
C ARG A 99 -4.08 6.66 11.34
N VAL A 100 -4.67 7.31 10.35
CA VAL A 100 -4.17 8.55 9.77
C VAL A 100 -4.76 9.78 10.47
N ALA A 101 -4.06 10.90 10.50
CA ALA A 101 -2.68 11.07 10.02
C ALA A 101 -1.63 10.52 11.00
N LEU A 102 -0.50 10.03 10.48
CA LEU A 102 0.57 9.44 11.30
C LEU A 102 1.32 10.50 12.11
N SER A 103 1.49 11.72 11.59
CA SER A 103 2.07 12.84 12.36
C SER A 103 1.35 13.11 13.69
N ASN A 104 0.03 12.85 13.73
CA ASN A 104 -0.80 13.01 14.91
C ASN A 104 -1.04 11.69 15.65
N THR A 105 -0.83 10.53 15.03
CA THR A 105 -1.09 9.24 15.66
C THR A 105 0.17 8.67 16.33
N VAL A 106 1.30 8.63 15.61
CA VAL A 106 2.54 7.99 16.07
C VAL A 106 3.11 8.58 17.38
N PRO A 107 3.03 9.90 17.65
CA PRO A 107 3.56 10.44 18.92
C PRO A 107 2.82 9.94 20.17
N TRP A 108 1.57 9.52 20.03
CA TRP A 108 0.69 9.18 21.16
C TRP A 108 0.33 7.70 21.23
N HIS A 109 0.63 6.96 20.16
CA HIS A 109 0.35 5.54 20.03
C HIS A 109 1.62 4.82 19.64
N ALA A 110 1.89 3.68 20.26
CA ALA A 110 3.07 2.87 19.95
C ALA A 110 2.89 2.12 18.61
N SER A 111 2.66 2.86 17.52
CA SER A 111 2.21 2.36 16.22
C SER A 111 3.15 1.28 15.65
N ALA A 112 4.46 1.53 15.68
CA ALA A 112 5.44 0.55 15.22
C ALA A 112 5.45 -0.73 16.10
N ASP A 113 5.35 -0.58 17.42
CA ASP A 113 5.32 -1.71 18.35
C ASP A 113 4.04 -2.54 18.19
N TYR A 114 2.87 -1.91 18.03
CA TYR A 114 1.62 -2.61 17.81
C TYR A 114 1.54 -3.22 16.41
N ALA A 115 2.09 -2.55 15.39
CA ALA A 115 2.28 -3.18 14.08
C ALA A 115 3.11 -4.46 14.23
N LEU A 116 4.21 -4.42 14.99
CA LEU A 116 5.07 -5.57 15.23
C LEU A 116 4.36 -6.68 16.02
N ARG A 117 3.50 -6.34 16.99
CA ARG A 117 2.69 -7.32 17.73
C ARG A 117 1.75 -8.08 16.82
N PHE A 118 1.01 -7.38 15.94
CA PHE A 118 0.17 -8.04 14.94
C PHE A 118 0.99 -8.82 13.91
N ALA A 119 2.14 -8.31 13.49
CA ALA A 119 3.00 -8.99 12.53
C ALA A 119 3.56 -10.31 13.10
N ARG A 120 4.04 -10.31 14.35
CA ARG A 120 4.49 -11.53 15.04
C ARG A 120 3.37 -12.56 15.15
N LEU A 121 2.18 -12.13 15.54
CA LEU A 121 1.01 -13.00 15.56
C LEU A 121 0.75 -13.64 14.18
N ALA A 122 0.85 -12.86 13.10
CA ALA A 122 0.68 -13.36 11.74
C ALA A 122 1.79 -14.33 11.30
N TRP A 123 3.05 -14.02 11.61
CA TRP A 123 4.17 -14.90 11.28
C TRP A 123 4.18 -16.21 12.08
N ASP A 124 3.78 -16.16 13.35
CA ASP A 124 3.82 -17.31 14.25
C ASP A 124 2.60 -18.24 14.07
N GLN A 125 1.42 -17.66 13.81
CA GLN A 125 0.14 -18.40 13.88
C GLN A 125 -0.69 -18.31 12.61
N GLY A 126 -0.36 -17.37 11.70
CA GLY A 126 -1.06 -17.20 10.44
C GLY A 126 -0.94 -18.42 9.53
N ALA A 127 -1.81 -18.51 8.52
CA ALA A 127 -1.85 -19.60 7.56
C ALA A 127 -1.85 -20.99 8.22
N ARG A 128 -2.65 -21.16 9.28
CA ARG A 128 -2.72 -22.39 10.10
C ARG A 128 -1.35 -22.79 10.68
N GLY A 129 -0.59 -21.81 11.17
CA GLY A 129 0.75 -22.01 11.74
C GLY A 129 1.88 -22.11 10.71
N GLN A 130 1.62 -21.88 9.42
CA GLN A 130 2.66 -21.82 8.39
C GLN A 130 3.29 -20.41 8.25
N GLY A 131 2.67 -19.41 8.89
CA GLY A 131 3.03 -18.00 8.80
C GLY A 131 2.32 -17.31 7.65
N ALA A 132 1.57 -16.25 7.97
CA ALA A 132 0.93 -15.39 6.97
C ALA A 132 1.90 -14.30 6.48
N GLU A 133 1.74 -13.88 5.22
CA GLU A 133 2.41 -12.66 4.75
C GLU A 133 1.79 -11.44 5.43
N VAL A 134 2.64 -10.53 5.91
CA VAL A 134 2.21 -9.24 6.44
C VAL A 134 2.48 -8.18 5.38
N LEU A 135 1.45 -7.41 5.04
CA LEU A 135 1.53 -6.22 4.18
C LEU A 135 1.17 -4.99 4.99
N LEU A 136 1.94 -3.91 4.85
CA LEU A 136 1.57 -2.61 5.41
C LEU A 136 0.79 -1.81 4.37
N TYR A 137 -0.44 -1.40 4.68
CA TYR A 137 -1.24 -0.53 3.84
C TYR A 137 -1.01 0.93 4.21
N ALA A 138 -0.19 1.59 3.38
CA ALA A 138 0.08 3.02 3.47
C ALA A 138 -1.06 3.80 2.80
N SER A 139 -2.03 4.20 3.64
CA SER A 139 -3.19 5.00 3.26
C SER A 139 -2.84 6.49 3.17
N TRP A 140 -3.82 7.35 2.88
CA TRP A 140 -3.67 8.80 2.69
C TRP A 140 -4.21 9.59 3.89
N VAL A 141 -4.08 10.92 3.87
CA VAL A 141 -4.61 11.82 4.89
C VAL A 141 -5.82 12.63 4.39
N SER A 142 -6.59 13.18 5.33
CA SER A 142 -7.70 14.09 5.04
C SER A 142 -7.27 15.27 4.16
N LEU A 143 -8.18 15.73 3.31
CA LEU A 143 -8.05 16.95 2.50
C LEU A 143 -8.11 18.22 3.35
N GLU A 144 -8.51 18.13 4.63
CA GLU A 144 -8.50 19.23 5.61
C GLU A 144 -7.09 19.51 6.14
N THR A 145 -6.18 19.85 5.23
CA THR A 145 -4.80 20.21 5.54
C THR A 145 -4.30 21.30 4.58
N GLY A 146 -3.31 22.07 5.00
CA GLY A 146 -2.76 23.21 4.28
C GLY A 146 -2.75 24.47 5.14
N PRO A 147 -2.31 25.61 4.59
CA PRO A 147 -2.10 26.84 5.36
C PRO A 147 -3.32 27.30 6.16
N ALA A 148 -4.53 27.02 5.67
CA ALA A 148 -5.78 27.35 6.37
C ALA A 148 -5.96 26.56 7.68
N TYR A 149 -5.38 25.36 7.77
CA TYR A 149 -5.46 24.44 8.92
C TYR A 149 -4.22 24.53 9.83
N ALA A 150 -3.27 25.42 9.52
CA ALA A 150 -2.08 25.59 10.34
C ALA A 150 -2.44 26.00 11.78
N GLY A 151 -1.93 25.26 12.76
CA GLY A 151 -2.20 25.49 14.18
C GLY A 151 -3.61 25.10 14.65
N GLN A 152 -4.40 24.43 13.81
CA GLN A 152 -5.69 23.87 14.22
C GLN A 152 -5.52 22.46 14.78
N GLY A 153 -6.18 22.18 15.91
CA GLY A 153 -6.17 20.85 16.53
C GLY A 153 -4.80 20.43 17.07
N ALA A 154 -4.59 19.12 17.17
CA ALA A 154 -3.37 18.52 17.75
C ALA A 154 -2.38 18.01 16.69
N ASP A 155 -2.75 18.03 15.41
CA ASP A 155 -1.89 17.56 14.32
C ASP A 155 -0.83 18.63 13.99
N PRO A 156 0.46 18.37 14.29
CA PRO A 156 1.52 19.37 14.07
C PRO A 156 1.73 19.69 12.58
N ASP A 157 1.37 18.76 11.69
CA ASP A 157 1.60 18.88 10.26
C ASP A 157 0.34 19.38 9.52
N ALA A 158 -0.73 19.76 10.23
CA ALA A 158 -2.01 20.19 9.64
C ALA A 158 -1.85 21.36 8.66
N GLY A 159 -0.83 22.20 8.85
CA GLY A 159 -0.51 23.34 7.98
C GLY A 159 0.11 22.98 6.62
N LEU A 160 0.56 21.74 6.42
CA LEU A 160 1.23 21.33 5.18
C LEU A 160 0.24 21.22 4.01
N PRO A 161 0.53 21.76 2.83
CA PRO A 161 -0.29 21.50 1.64
C PRO A 161 -0.43 20.00 1.38
N TRP A 162 -1.63 19.53 1.04
CA TRP A 162 -1.97 18.10 0.98
C TRP A 162 -0.94 17.24 0.23
N ARG A 163 -0.49 17.70 -0.95
CA ARG A 163 0.51 16.96 -1.73
C ARG A 163 1.85 16.80 -1.01
N ALA A 164 2.34 17.85 -0.35
CA ALA A 164 3.57 17.78 0.46
C ALA A 164 3.35 16.94 1.72
N ARG A 165 2.13 16.98 2.28
CA ARG A 165 1.74 16.15 3.42
C ARG A 165 1.79 14.67 3.08
N LEU A 166 1.40 14.25 1.86
CA LEU A 166 1.52 12.86 1.43
C LEU A 166 2.98 12.35 1.48
N ASP A 167 3.97 13.15 1.10
CA ASP A 167 5.39 12.73 1.17
C ASP A 167 5.86 12.58 2.63
N ARG A 168 5.45 13.52 3.48
CA ARG A 168 5.73 13.51 4.92
C ARG A 168 5.17 12.26 5.61
N GLU A 169 3.94 11.89 5.24
CA GLU A 169 3.24 10.71 5.77
C GLU A 169 3.80 9.41 5.17
N ALA A 170 4.18 9.41 3.89
CA ALA A 170 4.85 8.27 3.25
C ALA A 170 6.17 7.92 3.96
N THR A 171 6.90 8.94 4.42
CA THR A 171 8.11 8.74 5.24
C THR A 171 7.78 8.03 6.56
N ALA A 172 6.71 8.45 7.24
CA ALA A 172 6.28 7.80 8.50
C ALA A 172 5.78 6.35 8.28
N TRP A 173 5.12 6.06 7.16
CA TRP A 173 4.76 4.69 6.78
C TRP A 173 6.00 3.82 6.58
N GLU A 174 7.03 4.35 5.91
CA GLU A 174 8.29 3.66 5.69
C GLU A 174 9.04 3.40 7.01
N GLU A 175 8.98 4.31 7.98
CA GLU A 175 9.54 4.11 9.32
C GLU A 175 8.87 2.93 10.04
N ILE A 176 7.54 2.81 9.97
CA ILE A 176 6.81 1.65 10.51
C ILE A 176 7.24 0.35 9.79
N ARG A 177 7.31 0.38 8.45
CA ARG A 177 7.73 -0.78 7.63
C ARG A 177 9.16 -1.21 7.98
N ALA A 178 10.08 -0.27 8.08
CA ALA A 178 11.48 -0.50 8.43
C ALA A 178 11.61 -1.10 9.85
N HIS A 179 10.78 -0.65 10.80
CA HIS A 179 10.73 -1.24 12.13
C HIS A 179 10.27 -2.71 12.09
N LEU A 180 9.26 -3.04 11.28
CA LEU A 180 8.85 -4.44 11.08
C LEU A 180 9.97 -5.28 10.45
N ASP A 181 10.63 -4.76 9.42
CA ASP A 181 11.71 -5.44 8.71
C ASP A 181 12.92 -5.72 9.59
N ALA A 182 13.26 -4.79 10.49
CA ALA A 182 14.37 -4.94 11.44
C ALA A 182 14.08 -6.00 12.52
N ASN A 183 12.80 -6.30 12.77
CA ASN A 183 12.35 -7.17 13.86
C ASN A 183 11.68 -8.47 13.38
N ARG A 184 11.71 -8.75 12.08
CA ARG A 184 11.13 -9.98 11.50
C ARG A 184 11.97 -11.21 11.87
N PRO A 185 11.34 -12.39 12.08
CA PRO A 185 12.07 -13.62 12.30
C PRO A 185 13.00 -13.98 11.13
N PRO A 186 14.12 -14.68 11.37
CA PRO A 186 14.96 -15.22 10.30
C PRO A 186 14.15 -16.06 9.31
N GLY A 187 14.38 -15.85 8.01
CA GLY A 187 13.70 -16.58 6.94
C GLY A 187 12.35 -15.99 6.50
N VAL A 188 11.75 -15.07 7.27
CA VAL A 188 10.56 -14.32 6.84
C VAL A 188 10.98 -13.27 5.79
N PRO A 189 10.34 -13.18 4.61
CA PRO A 189 10.65 -12.16 3.59
C PRO A 189 10.45 -10.72 4.10
N PRO A 190 11.05 -9.69 3.46
CA PRO A 190 10.81 -8.30 3.84
C PRO A 190 9.33 -7.93 3.73
N VAL A 191 8.85 -7.14 4.68
CA VAL A 191 7.49 -6.61 4.71
C VAL A 191 7.30 -5.66 3.55
N ARG A 192 6.32 -5.98 2.71
CA ARG A 192 5.94 -5.17 1.56
C ARG A 192 4.86 -4.16 1.94
N MET A 193 4.76 -3.11 1.14
CA MET A 193 3.79 -2.04 1.29
C MET A 193 2.74 -2.11 0.20
N VAL A 194 1.49 -1.77 0.53
CA VAL A 194 0.42 -1.42 -0.40
C VAL A 194 0.42 0.11 -0.51
N PRO A 195 1.05 0.72 -1.52
CA PRO A 195 1.40 2.14 -1.51
C PRO A 195 0.27 3.01 -2.07
N ALA A 196 -0.91 2.96 -1.46
CA ALA A 196 -2.03 3.78 -1.94
C ALA A 196 -1.73 5.28 -1.83
N ILE A 197 -0.97 5.70 -0.81
CA ILE A 197 -0.49 7.08 -0.65
C ILE A 197 0.29 7.58 -1.87
N ALA A 198 1.15 6.73 -2.45
CA ALA A 198 1.94 7.07 -3.64
C ALA A 198 1.04 7.20 -4.89
N VAL A 199 0.01 6.37 -4.99
CA VAL A 199 -0.97 6.48 -6.09
C VAL A 199 -1.81 7.75 -5.97
N MET A 200 -2.24 8.11 -4.75
CA MET A 200 -2.95 9.37 -4.49
C MET A 200 -2.08 10.58 -4.86
N ALA A 201 -0.80 10.57 -4.48
CA ALA A 201 0.16 11.60 -4.86
C ALA A 201 0.32 11.70 -6.39
N ALA A 202 0.51 10.57 -7.07
CA ALA A 202 0.68 10.54 -8.52
C ALA A 202 -0.58 10.98 -9.28
N LEU A 203 -1.77 10.67 -8.76
CA LEU A 203 -3.03 11.17 -9.31
C LEU A 203 -3.13 12.69 -9.14
N PHE A 204 -2.82 13.20 -7.95
CA PHE A 204 -2.81 14.65 -7.70
C PHE A 204 -1.87 15.38 -8.66
N ASP A 205 -0.66 14.86 -8.86
CA ASP A 205 0.31 15.43 -9.78
C ASP A 205 -0.20 15.40 -11.23
N ALA A 206 -0.87 14.32 -11.64
CA ALA A 206 -1.49 14.21 -12.95
C ALA A 206 -2.68 15.18 -13.14
N ILE A 207 -3.45 15.44 -12.09
CA ILE A 207 -4.52 16.45 -12.10
C ILE A 207 -3.92 17.84 -12.29
N ALA A 208 -2.89 18.19 -11.50
CA ALA A 208 -2.20 19.48 -11.60
C ALA A 208 -1.58 19.70 -13.00
N ALA A 209 -1.14 18.62 -13.65
CA ALA A 209 -0.62 18.65 -15.02
C ALA A 209 -1.71 18.66 -16.12
N GLY A 210 -3.00 18.59 -15.77
CA GLY A 210 -4.10 18.52 -16.73
C GLY A 210 -4.19 17.20 -17.51
N GLN A 211 -3.60 16.12 -16.97
CA GLN A 211 -3.49 14.81 -17.61
C GLN A 211 -4.51 13.79 -17.06
N ALA A 212 -5.10 14.07 -15.90
CA ALA A 212 -6.07 13.17 -15.27
C ALA A 212 -7.49 13.33 -15.84
N PRO A 213 -8.31 12.26 -15.83
CA PRO A 213 -9.72 12.34 -16.24
C PRO A 213 -10.61 13.19 -15.31
N VAL A 214 -10.13 13.51 -14.11
CA VAL A 214 -10.80 14.38 -13.13
C VAL A 214 -10.01 15.67 -12.97
N GLY A 215 -10.71 16.77 -12.64
CA GLY A 215 -10.09 18.08 -12.42
C GLY A 215 -9.71 18.38 -10.96
N ASP A 216 -10.16 17.58 -10.01
CA ASP A 216 -9.86 17.73 -8.57
C ASP A 216 -9.79 16.35 -7.91
N ILE A 217 -8.86 16.17 -6.98
CA ILE A 217 -8.69 14.94 -6.20
C ILE A 217 -9.92 14.63 -5.33
N ARG A 218 -10.71 15.66 -4.96
CA ARG A 218 -12.02 15.53 -4.29
C ARG A 218 -12.98 14.59 -5.01
N ALA A 219 -12.82 14.41 -6.32
CA ALA A 219 -13.62 13.47 -7.09
C ALA A 219 -13.47 12.00 -6.64
N LEU A 220 -12.48 11.67 -5.79
CA LEU A 220 -12.30 10.34 -5.22
C LEU A 220 -13.03 10.11 -3.89
N PHE A 221 -13.56 11.16 -3.26
CA PHE A 221 -14.05 11.09 -1.88
C PHE A 221 -15.55 11.38 -1.78
N VAL A 222 -16.19 10.88 -0.73
CA VAL A 222 -17.56 11.28 -0.34
C VAL A 222 -17.55 12.44 0.64
N ASP A 223 -16.47 12.55 1.42
CA ASP A 223 -16.16 13.64 2.33
C ASP A 223 -14.68 14.04 2.18
N ASP A 224 -14.03 14.52 3.23
CA ASP A 224 -12.64 14.95 3.21
C ASP A 224 -11.62 13.80 3.22
N ILE A 225 -12.02 12.55 3.48
CA ILE A 225 -11.07 11.43 3.63
C ILE A 225 -11.59 10.07 3.15
N HIS A 226 -12.90 9.80 3.26
CA HIS A 226 -13.51 8.52 2.92
C HIS A 226 -13.72 8.40 1.41
N PRO A 227 -13.29 7.29 0.79
CA PRO A 227 -13.35 7.16 -0.65
C PRO A 227 -14.79 6.89 -1.10
N ASN A 228 -15.17 7.48 -2.24
CA ASN A 228 -16.36 7.08 -2.99
C ASN A 228 -16.06 5.82 -3.83
N ALA A 229 -17.00 5.39 -4.67
CA ALA A 229 -16.84 4.19 -5.49
C ALA A 229 -15.60 4.21 -6.41
N LEU A 230 -15.21 5.38 -6.94
CA LEU A 230 -14.01 5.52 -7.77
C LEU A 230 -12.74 5.42 -6.91
N GLY A 231 -12.68 6.11 -5.78
CA GLY A 231 -11.55 6.05 -4.85
C GLY A 231 -11.34 4.64 -4.31
N ALA A 232 -12.41 3.97 -3.89
CA ALA A 232 -12.38 2.62 -3.34
C ALA A 232 -11.90 1.59 -4.38
N TRP A 233 -12.40 1.69 -5.61
CA TRP A 233 -11.93 0.85 -6.72
C TRP A 233 -10.46 1.09 -7.05
N LEU A 234 -10.01 2.36 -7.11
CA LEU A 234 -8.60 2.69 -7.35
C LEU A 234 -7.68 2.09 -6.29
N VAL A 235 -8.05 2.20 -5.01
CA VAL A 235 -7.29 1.62 -3.90
C VAL A 235 -7.29 0.09 -3.95
N ALA A 236 -8.40 -0.54 -4.36
CA ALA A 236 -8.47 -1.98 -4.56
C ALA A 236 -7.56 -2.47 -5.70
N LEU A 237 -7.37 -1.69 -6.77
CA LEU A 237 -6.37 -2.02 -7.81
C LEU A 237 -4.96 -2.11 -7.20
N VAL A 238 -4.61 -1.20 -6.30
CA VAL A 238 -3.32 -1.20 -5.58
C VAL A 238 -3.18 -2.47 -4.74
N HIS A 239 -4.20 -2.79 -3.96
CA HIS A 239 -4.22 -4.01 -3.14
C HIS A 239 -4.07 -5.26 -4.00
N PHE A 240 -4.86 -5.39 -5.07
CA PHE A 240 -4.80 -6.54 -5.96
C PHE A 240 -3.41 -6.70 -6.58
N ALA A 241 -2.83 -5.60 -7.07
CA ALA A 241 -1.51 -5.61 -7.68
C ALA A 241 -0.43 -6.14 -6.72
N VAL A 242 -0.43 -5.68 -5.47
CA VAL A 242 0.56 -6.07 -4.46
C VAL A 242 0.31 -7.48 -3.92
N ILE A 243 -0.93 -7.81 -3.55
CA ILE A 243 -1.31 -9.10 -2.97
C ILE A 243 -1.07 -10.22 -3.99
N TYR A 244 -1.59 -10.07 -5.21
CA TYR A 244 -1.56 -11.15 -6.18
C TYR A 244 -0.38 -11.09 -7.14
N ARG A 245 0.40 -9.99 -7.11
CA ARG A 245 1.55 -9.76 -8.01
C ARG A 245 1.14 -9.85 -9.47
N ARG A 246 0.03 -9.21 -9.81
CA ARG A 246 -0.61 -9.23 -11.14
C ARG A 246 -1.03 -7.82 -11.54
N ASN A 247 -0.98 -7.53 -12.83
CA ASN A 247 -1.58 -6.30 -13.35
C ASN A 247 -3.12 -6.39 -13.20
N PRO A 248 -3.78 -5.47 -12.48
CA PRO A 248 -5.22 -5.51 -12.27
C PRO A 248 -6.03 -4.95 -13.46
N ALA A 249 -5.37 -4.43 -14.49
CA ALA A 249 -6.03 -3.76 -15.62
C ALA A 249 -7.05 -4.68 -16.32
N GLY A 250 -8.24 -4.14 -16.57
CA GLY A 250 -9.33 -4.82 -17.26
C GLY A 250 -10.12 -5.83 -16.43
N LEU A 251 -9.75 -6.08 -15.16
CA LEU A 251 -10.49 -7.01 -14.30
C LEU A 251 -11.87 -6.47 -13.92
N THR A 252 -11.93 -5.23 -13.45
CA THR A 252 -13.18 -4.61 -13.00
C THR A 252 -13.25 -3.14 -13.34
N ARG A 253 -14.51 -2.69 -13.41
CA ARG A 253 -15.06 -1.36 -13.63
C ARG A 253 -15.82 -0.68 -12.49
N PRO A 254 -15.68 0.61 -12.13
CA PRO A 254 -16.81 1.29 -11.53
C PRO A 254 -17.98 1.30 -12.53
N GLU A 255 -19.21 1.11 -12.05
CA GLU A 255 -20.40 1.10 -12.90
C GLU A 255 -20.54 2.42 -13.69
N GLY A 256 -21.01 2.32 -14.94
CA GLY A 256 -21.18 3.47 -15.81
C GLY A 256 -19.88 4.13 -16.28
N ARG A 257 -18.71 3.67 -15.85
CA ARG A 257 -17.42 4.26 -16.24
C ARG A 257 -17.03 3.86 -17.66
N ASN A 258 -16.64 4.86 -18.46
CA ASN A 258 -16.07 4.64 -19.79
C ASN A 258 -14.80 3.75 -19.71
N PRO A 259 -14.66 2.70 -20.54
CA PRO A 259 -13.50 1.80 -20.50
C PRO A 259 -12.15 2.49 -20.68
N ALA A 260 -12.04 3.49 -21.56
CA ALA A 260 -10.80 4.22 -21.77
C ALA A 260 -10.42 5.06 -20.54
N VAL A 261 -11.41 5.63 -19.84
CA VAL A 261 -11.21 6.35 -18.58
C VAL A 261 -10.78 5.38 -17.48
N ALA A 262 -11.43 4.22 -17.35
CA ALA A 262 -11.00 3.20 -16.39
C ALA A 262 -9.57 2.76 -16.66
N ARG A 263 -9.22 2.53 -17.94
CA ARG A 263 -7.88 2.12 -18.34
C ARG A 263 -6.80 3.11 -17.94
N TRP A 264 -7.07 4.41 -18.01
CA TRP A 264 -6.13 5.43 -17.56
C TRP A 264 -5.76 5.28 -16.07
N TYR A 265 -6.74 5.03 -15.21
CA TYR A 265 -6.50 4.80 -13.78
C TYR A 265 -5.74 3.49 -13.53
N GLU A 266 -6.09 2.43 -14.25
CA GLU A 266 -5.40 1.14 -14.16
C GLU A 266 -3.91 1.28 -14.55
N ASP A 267 -3.61 1.99 -15.63
CA ASP A 267 -2.24 2.22 -16.09
C ASP A 267 -1.46 3.13 -15.12
N LEU A 268 -2.11 4.14 -14.52
CA LEU A 268 -1.52 4.96 -13.45
C LEU A 268 -1.15 4.09 -12.25
N VAL A 269 -2.10 3.32 -11.72
CA VAL A 269 -1.88 2.43 -10.57
C VAL A 269 -0.75 1.45 -10.87
N TRP A 270 -0.82 0.73 -12.00
CA TRP A 270 0.19 -0.27 -12.34
C TRP A 270 1.59 0.33 -12.45
N ARG A 271 1.72 1.50 -13.08
CA ARG A 271 2.99 2.21 -13.21
C ARG A 271 3.57 2.60 -11.86
N VAL A 272 2.76 3.18 -10.97
CA VAL A 272 3.21 3.64 -9.64
C VAL A 272 3.60 2.44 -8.77
N VAL A 273 2.74 1.43 -8.67
CA VAL A 273 2.98 0.27 -7.81
C VAL A 273 4.19 -0.55 -8.28
N ARG A 274 4.44 -0.66 -9.59
CA ARG A 274 5.65 -1.32 -10.09
C ARG A 274 6.94 -0.53 -9.86
N ALA A 275 6.85 0.80 -9.83
CA ALA A 275 7.99 1.65 -9.58
C ALA A 275 8.37 1.69 -8.09
N ASP A 276 7.40 1.48 -7.20
CA ASP A 276 7.60 1.44 -5.75
C ASP A 276 8.37 0.17 -5.32
N PRO A 277 9.60 0.30 -4.79
CA PRO A 277 10.38 -0.85 -4.34
C PRO A 277 9.72 -1.61 -3.19
N ALA A 278 9.03 -0.91 -2.28
CA ALA A 278 8.38 -1.51 -1.12
C ALA A 278 7.15 -2.34 -1.52
N ALA A 279 6.54 -2.09 -2.68
CA ALA A 279 5.49 -2.96 -3.24
C ALA A 279 6.01 -4.37 -3.60
N GLY A 280 7.34 -4.51 -3.77
CA GLY A 280 8.00 -5.77 -4.10
C GLY A 280 7.53 -6.37 -5.43
N LEU A 281 7.19 -5.51 -6.39
CA LEU A 281 6.76 -5.91 -7.73
C LEU A 281 7.87 -5.82 -8.80
N GLN A 282 9.09 -5.47 -8.41
CA GLN A 282 10.23 -5.44 -9.31
C GLN A 282 10.65 -6.88 -9.69
N PRO A 283 11.10 -7.10 -10.94
CA PRO A 283 11.65 -8.38 -11.39
C PRO A 283 13.03 -8.69 -10.80
#